data_AF-A0A9E3LQ99-F1
#
_entry.id   AF-A0A9E3LQ99-F1
#
_cell.length_a   1.000
_cell.length_b   1.000
_cell.length_c   1.000
_cell.angle_alpha   90.00
_cell.angle_beta   90.00
_cell.angle_gamma   90.00
#
_symmetry.space_group_name_H-M   'P 1'
#
loop_
_entity.id
_entity.type
_entity.pdbx_description
1 polymer ?
#
loop_
_entity_poly.entity_id
_entity_poly.type
_entity_poly.pdbx_seq_one_letter_code
_entity_poly.pdbx_strand_id
1 'polypeptide(L)'
;MSVRLSRRATLLLPLLLAACAGETPEPVAYRPLDYSYLPPLNLNVARIAVEQHFIPSDQPPSVNQYDPVSPTAALRRMAVERLKPFGSAGKAVFVIQDASLVQAGDTITGTFTVRL
;
A
#
# COMPACT_ATOMS: atom_id res chain seq x y z
N MET A 1 -24.28 39.87 38.59
CA MET A 1 -23.77 38.79 39.47
C MET A 1 -22.39 38.41 38.98
N SER A 2 -21.35 38.92 39.64
CA SER A 2 -19.96 38.79 39.18
C SER A 2 -19.35 37.54 39.80
N VAL A 3 -19.11 36.50 38.99
CA VAL A 3 -18.49 35.25 39.43
C VAL A 3 -17.02 35.55 39.79
N ARG A 4 -16.70 35.60 41.08
CA ARG A 4 -15.30 35.73 41.54
C ARG A 4 -14.63 34.36 41.41
N LEU A 5 -13.89 34.15 40.32
CA LEU A 5 -13.06 32.95 40.15
C LEU A 5 -11.95 32.95 41.22
N SER A 6 -11.98 31.94 42.09
CA SER A 6 -10.94 31.69 43.09
C SER A 6 -9.62 31.32 42.40
N ARG A 7 -8.48 31.85 42.90
CA ARG A 7 -7.12 31.53 42.41
C ARG A 7 -6.82 30.02 42.38
N ARG A 8 -7.54 29.22 43.16
CA ARG A 8 -7.41 27.74 43.14
C ARG A 8 -8.03 27.11 41.88
N ALA A 9 -9.07 27.72 41.33
CA ALA A 9 -9.72 27.25 40.09
C ALA A 9 -8.83 27.48 38.86
N THR A 10 -7.94 28.47 38.90
CA THR A 10 -7.02 28.79 37.80
C THR A 10 -5.92 27.74 37.63
N LEU A 11 -5.54 27.03 38.70
CA LEU A 11 -4.47 26.02 38.66
C LEU A 11 -4.89 24.68 38.03
N LEU A 12 -6.20 24.41 37.93
CA LEU A 12 -6.75 23.17 37.38
C LEU A 12 -7.05 23.24 35.87
N LEU A 13 -6.98 24.45 35.29
CA LEU A 13 -7.26 24.70 33.88
C LEU A 13 -6.32 23.97 32.89
N PRO A 14 -4.99 23.84 33.12
CA PRO A 14 -4.11 23.17 32.15
C PRO A 14 -4.32 21.65 32.09
N LEU A 15 -4.88 21.03 33.15
CA LEU A 15 -5.14 19.59 33.18
C LEU A 15 -6.31 19.19 32.26
N LEU A 16 -7.27 20.08 32.03
CA LEU A 16 -8.40 19.85 31.13
C LEU A 16 -8.00 19.97 29.64
N LEU A 17 -6.94 20.71 29.33
CA LEU A 17 -6.43 20.84 27.95
C LEU A 17 -5.57 19.64 27.51
N ALA A 18 -5.02 18.87 28.45
CA ALA A 18 -4.23 17.69 28.14
C ALA A 18 -5.07 16.50 27.61
N ALA A 19 -6.40 16.54 27.79
CA ALA A 19 -7.30 15.45 27.39
C ALA A 19 -7.60 15.41 25.88
N CYS A 20 -7.38 16.50 25.13
CA CYS A 20 -7.66 16.54 23.69
C CYS A 20 -6.47 16.14 22.80
N ALA A 21 -5.31 15.82 23.38
CA ALA A 21 -4.08 15.54 22.62
C ALA A 21 -3.85 14.03 22.37
N GLY A 22 -4.85 13.17 22.62
CA GLY A 22 -4.64 11.75 22.87
C GLY A 22 -5.30 10.76 21.91
N GLU A 23 -5.76 11.17 20.72
CA GLU A 23 -6.22 10.19 19.73
C GLU A 23 -5.01 9.67 18.95
N THR A 24 -4.48 8.53 19.41
CA THR A 24 -3.53 7.74 18.62
C THR A 24 -4.28 7.24 17.40
N PRO A 25 -3.86 7.57 16.15
CA PRO A 25 -4.55 7.10 14.96
C PRO A 25 -4.61 5.58 14.97
N GLU A 26 -5.82 5.01 14.97
CA GLU A 26 -6.01 3.58 14.76
C GLU A 26 -5.32 3.17 13.45
N PRO A 27 -4.56 2.06 13.43
CA PRO A 27 -3.98 1.54 12.19
C PRO A 27 -5.08 1.32 11.15
N VAL A 28 -5.03 2.05 10.04
CA VAL A 28 -6.02 1.91 8.97
C VAL A 28 -5.85 0.53 8.33
N ALA A 29 -6.81 -0.37 8.58
CA ALA A 29 -6.85 -1.68 7.96
C ALA A 29 -7.59 -1.60 6.61
N TYR A 30 -6.84 -1.65 5.51
CA TYR A 30 -7.42 -1.72 4.17
C TYR A 30 -7.82 -3.17 3.83
N ARG A 31 -8.91 -3.34 3.07
CA ARG A 31 -9.25 -4.67 2.51
C ARG A 31 -8.09 -5.12 1.62
N PRO A 32 -7.69 -6.41 1.66
CA PRO A 32 -6.67 -6.94 0.76
C PRO A 32 -7.03 -6.66 -0.70
N LEU A 33 -6.05 -6.19 -1.47
CA LEU A 33 -6.21 -5.90 -2.89
C LEU A 33 -6.66 -7.15 -3.64
N ASP A 34 -7.79 -7.11 -4.33
CA ASP A 34 -8.38 -8.26 -5.04
C ASP A 34 -8.60 -7.86 -6.51
N TYR A 35 -8.42 -8.80 -7.43
CA TYR A 35 -8.65 -8.64 -8.86
C TYR A 35 -9.67 -9.65 -9.41
N SER A 36 -10.27 -10.48 -8.54
CA SER A 36 -11.23 -11.52 -8.94
C SER A 36 -12.50 -10.97 -9.62
N TYR A 37 -12.82 -9.70 -9.38
CA TYR A 37 -13.95 -9.02 -10.01
C TYR A 37 -13.69 -8.61 -11.47
N LEU A 38 -12.46 -8.73 -11.96
CA LEU A 38 -12.07 -8.39 -13.33
C LEU A 38 -12.11 -9.63 -14.24
N PRO A 39 -12.46 -9.46 -15.54
CA PRO A 39 -12.38 -10.56 -16.49
C PRO A 39 -10.96 -11.16 -16.58
N PRO A 40 -10.85 -12.49 -16.75
CA PRO A 40 -9.57 -13.15 -16.93
C PRO A 40 -8.94 -12.79 -18.28
N LEU A 41 -7.61 -12.83 -18.32
CA LEU A 41 -6.77 -12.63 -19.50
C LEU A 41 -6.23 -14.00 -19.93
N ASN A 42 -6.87 -14.59 -20.93
CA ASN A 42 -6.51 -15.90 -21.44
C ASN A 42 -5.32 -15.80 -22.38
N LEU A 43 -4.23 -16.49 -22.04
CA LEU A 43 -3.02 -16.56 -22.85
C LEU A 43 -2.95 -17.91 -23.55
N ASN A 44 -2.57 -17.93 -24.83
CA ASN A 44 -2.36 -19.18 -25.58
C ASN A 44 -1.03 -19.84 -25.21
N VAL A 45 -0.91 -20.23 -23.94
CA VAL A 45 0.24 -20.94 -23.36
C VAL A 45 -0.24 -22.05 -22.42
N ALA A 46 0.58 -23.09 -22.25
CA ALA A 46 0.28 -24.19 -21.32
C ALA A 46 0.49 -23.81 -19.85
N ARG A 47 1.44 -22.92 -19.56
CA ARG A 47 1.79 -22.52 -18.19
C ARG A 47 2.19 -21.05 -18.12
N ILE A 48 1.98 -20.46 -16.94
CA ILE A 48 2.37 -19.09 -16.63
C ILE A 48 3.25 -19.13 -15.39
N ALA A 49 4.39 -18.43 -15.42
CA ALA A 49 5.22 -18.18 -14.25
C ALA A 49 5.23 -16.68 -13.93
N VAL A 50 5.40 -16.33 -12.67
CA VAL A 50 5.61 -14.96 -12.20
C VAL A 50 7.03 -14.86 -11.67
N GLU A 51 7.79 -13.90 -12.19
CA GLU A 51 9.16 -13.62 -11.76
C GLU A 51 9.25 -12.18 -11.27
N GLN A 52 10.03 -11.98 -10.21
CA GLN A 52 10.29 -10.66 -9.64
C GLN A 52 11.77 -10.33 -9.84
N HIS A 53 12.04 -9.28 -10.61
CA HIS A 53 13.39 -8.77 -10.86
C HIS A 53 13.63 -7.42 -10.15
N PHE A 54 12.60 -6.89 -9.48
CA PHE A 54 12.67 -5.69 -8.65
C PHE A 54 12.94 -6.05 -7.18
N ILE A 55 13.87 -5.33 -6.53
CA ILE A 55 14.13 -5.41 -5.10
C ILE A 55 13.87 -4.01 -4.51
N PRO A 56 12.89 -3.85 -3.60
CA PRO A 56 12.62 -2.55 -2.99
C PRO A 56 13.80 -2.10 -2.10
N SER A 57 14.03 -0.79 -2.06
CA SER A 57 14.94 -0.15 -1.10
C SER A 57 14.15 0.38 0.08
N ASP A 58 14.68 0.24 1.30
CA ASP A 58 14.09 0.84 2.51
C ASP A 58 14.65 2.26 2.80
N GLN A 59 15.53 2.75 1.92
CA GLN A 59 16.17 4.06 2.07
C GLN A 59 15.45 5.14 1.26
N PRO A 60 15.44 6.41 1.72
CA PRO A 60 14.98 7.54 0.92
C PRO A 60 15.65 7.56 -0.46
N PRO A 61 14.93 7.94 -1.53
CA PRO A 61 13.57 8.48 -1.51
C PRO A 61 12.47 7.40 -1.55
N SER A 62 12.80 6.13 -1.33
CA SER A 62 11.82 5.06 -1.38
C SER A 62 10.89 5.07 -0.16
N VAL A 63 9.62 4.77 -0.41
CA VAL A 63 8.54 4.69 0.59
C VAL A 63 7.79 3.36 0.51
N ASN A 64 8.39 2.34 -0.15
CA ASN A 64 7.76 1.03 -0.33
C ASN A 64 7.39 0.36 1.00
N GLN A 65 8.20 0.54 2.06
CA GLN A 65 7.92 -0.08 3.37
C GLN A 65 6.66 0.46 4.05
N TYR A 66 6.15 1.61 3.62
CA TYR A 66 4.96 2.22 4.21
C TYR A 66 3.66 1.77 3.52
N ASP A 67 3.75 1.06 2.40
CA ASP A 67 2.58 0.49 1.74
C ASP A 67 2.11 -0.76 2.50
N PRO A 68 0.85 -0.79 3.02
CA PRO A 68 0.30 -1.96 3.71
C PRO A 68 0.33 -3.24 2.86
N VAL A 69 0.27 -3.11 1.53
CA VAL A 69 0.42 -4.22 0.59
C VAL A 69 1.43 -3.81 -0.47
N SER A 70 2.65 -4.33 -0.39
CA SER A 70 3.71 -3.95 -1.32
C SER A 70 3.27 -3.98 -2.80
N PRO A 71 3.71 -3.01 -3.62
CA PRO A 71 3.44 -2.96 -5.06
C PRO A 71 3.74 -4.28 -5.79
N THR A 72 4.80 -4.97 -5.39
CA THR A 72 5.15 -6.28 -5.97
C THR A 72 4.14 -7.37 -5.61
N ALA A 73 3.65 -7.40 -4.37
CA ALA A 73 2.59 -8.33 -3.98
C ALA A 73 1.30 -8.05 -4.75
N ALA A 74 0.95 -6.78 -4.98
CA ALA A 74 -0.17 -6.36 -5.79
C ALA A 74 -0.07 -6.89 -7.24
N LEU A 75 1.06 -6.66 -7.91
CA LEU A 75 1.31 -7.16 -9.27
C LEU A 75 1.28 -8.69 -9.36
N ARG A 76 1.87 -9.39 -8.37
CA ARG A 76 1.83 -10.85 -8.32
C ARG A 76 0.39 -11.37 -8.19
N ARG A 77 -0.41 -10.74 -7.35
CA ARG A 77 -1.82 -11.11 -7.15
C ARG A 77 -2.63 -10.87 -8.41
N MET A 78 -2.44 -9.73 -9.08
CA MET A 78 -3.04 -9.44 -10.38
C MET A 78 -2.71 -10.53 -11.41
N ALA A 79 -1.43 -10.90 -11.51
CA ALA A 79 -0.97 -11.92 -12.45
C ALA A 79 -1.63 -13.29 -12.20
N VAL A 80 -1.70 -13.72 -10.93
CA VAL A 80 -2.31 -15.01 -10.55
C VAL A 80 -3.83 -15.03 -10.76
N GLU A 81 -4.51 -13.95 -10.37
CA GLU A 81 -5.97 -13.89 -10.42
C GLU A 81 -6.47 -13.71 -11.85
N ARG A 82 -5.77 -12.90 -12.66
CA ARG A 82 -6.22 -12.54 -13.99
C ARG A 82 -5.59 -13.35 -15.12
N LEU A 83 -4.29 -13.65 -15.10
CA LEU A 83 -3.66 -14.36 -16.22
C LEU A 83 -3.99 -15.85 -16.15
N LYS A 84 -4.59 -16.41 -17.20
CA LYS A 84 -4.97 -17.83 -17.27
C LYS A 84 -4.33 -18.53 -18.48
N PRO A 85 -3.71 -19.70 -18.29
CA PRO A 85 -3.24 -20.51 -19.41
C PRO A 85 -4.44 -21.16 -20.11
N PHE A 86 -4.57 -20.94 -21.41
CA PHE A 86 -5.63 -21.53 -22.24
C PHE A 86 -5.07 -22.37 -23.41
N GLY A 87 -3.74 -22.35 -23.62
CA GLY A 87 -3.08 -23.11 -24.68
C GLY A 87 -2.63 -24.50 -24.23
N SER A 88 -2.23 -25.33 -25.19
CA SER A 88 -1.72 -26.68 -24.95
C SER A 88 -0.18 -26.76 -24.90
N ALA A 89 0.53 -25.72 -25.33
CA ALA A 89 2.00 -25.66 -25.37
C ALA A 89 2.53 -24.28 -24.97
N GLY A 90 3.83 -24.16 -24.68
CA GLY A 90 4.50 -22.89 -24.37
C GLY A 90 4.41 -22.45 -22.90
N LYS A 91 5.23 -21.46 -22.55
CA LYS A 91 5.32 -20.84 -21.21
C LYS A 91 5.34 -19.33 -21.36
N ALA A 92 4.45 -18.62 -20.67
CA ALA A 92 4.56 -17.17 -20.46
C ALA A 92 5.26 -16.88 -19.13
N VAL A 93 6.04 -15.80 -19.08
CA VAL A 93 6.70 -15.34 -17.86
C VAL A 93 6.32 -13.89 -17.62
N PHE A 94 5.49 -13.65 -16.61
CA PHE A 94 5.17 -12.30 -16.15
C PHE A 94 6.31 -11.80 -15.27
N VAL A 95 7.16 -10.93 -15.81
CA VAL A 95 8.33 -10.37 -15.13
C VAL A 95 7.97 -9.00 -14.56
N ILE A 96 8.09 -8.86 -13.24
CA ILE A 96 7.98 -7.58 -12.52
C ILE A 96 9.37 -6.93 -12.53
N GLN A 97 9.53 -5.89 -13.36
CA GLN A 97 10.81 -5.19 -13.54
C GLN A 97 10.96 -4.02 -12.59
N ASP A 98 9.86 -3.31 -12.31
CA ASP A 98 9.81 -2.20 -11.37
C ASP A 98 8.45 -2.20 -10.67
N ALA A 99 8.46 -1.96 -9.37
CA ALA A 99 7.28 -1.81 -8.53
C ALA A 99 7.60 -0.82 -7.40
N SER A 100 8.22 0.31 -7.74
CA SER A 100 8.73 1.30 -6.79
C SER A 100 7.69 2.35 -6.42
N LEU A 101 7.70 2.72 -5.14
CA LEU A 101 7.12 3.96 -4.63
C LEU A 101 8.24 4.88 -4.16
N VAL A 102 8.23 6.11 -4.69
CA VAL A 102 9.24 7.14 -4.42
C VAL A 102 8.55 8.43 -4.01
N GLN A 103 9.04 9.06 -2.95
CA GLN A 103 8.54 10.35 -2.46
C GLN A 103 9.51 11.49 -2.79
N ALA A 104 8.98 12.56 -3.38
CA ALA A 104 9.68 13.82 -3.62
C ALA A 104 8.82 14.99 -3.10
N GLY A 105 9.23 15.59 -1.98
CA GLY A 105 8.40 16.54 -1.24
C GLY A 105 7.08 15.90 -0.81
N ASP A 106 5.97 16.53 -1.17
CA ASP A 106 4.63 16.04 -0.86
C ASP A 106 4.05 15.09 -1.93
N THR A 107 4.84 14.78 -2.98
CA THR A 107 4.40 13.91 -4.06
C THR A 107 4.95 12.50 -3.88
N ILE A 108 4.06 11.50 -3.91
CA ILE A 108 4.44 10.09 -4.01
C ILE A 108 4.17 9.64 -5.46
N THR A 109 5.21 9.13 -6.11
CA THR A 109 5.13 8.57 -7.46
C THR A 109 5.31 7.05 -7.38
N GLY A 110 4.38 6.32 -7.99
CA GLY A 110 4.47 4.87 -8.14
C GLY A 110 4.79 4.48 -9.58
N THR A 111 5.79 3.62 -9.75
CA THR A 111 6.21 3.08 -11.05
C THR A 111 5.95 1.57 -11.08
N PHE A 112 5.21 1.12 -12.09
CA PHE A 112 4.95 -0.30 -12.33
C PHE A 112 5.40 -0.66 -13.74
N THR A 113 6.47 -1.42 -13.85
CA THR A 113 7.01 -1.89 -15.14
C THR A 113 6.96 -3.42 -15.19
N VAL A 114 6.26 -3.95 -16.18
CA VAL A 114 6.08 -5.40 -16.37
C VAL A 114 6.36 -5.80 -17.81
N ARG A 115 6.81 -7.04 -17.99
CA ARG A 115 7.04 -7.66 -19.29
C ARG A 115 6.43 -9.06 -19.32
N LEU A 116 5.87 -9.45 -20.47
CA LEU A 116 5.26 -10.76 -20.71
C LEU A 116 5.97 -11.47 -21.88
#